data_AF-A0A839P197-F1
#
_entry.id   AF-A0A839P197-F1
#
_cell.length_a   1.000
_cell.length_b   1.000
_cell.length_c   1.000
_cell.angle_alpha   90.00
_cell.angle_beta   90.00
_cell.angle_gamma   90.00
#
_symmetry.space_group_name_H-M   'P 1'
#
loop_
_entity.id
_entity.type
_entity.pdbx_description
1 polymer ?
#
loop_
_entity_poly.entity_id
_entity_poly.type
_entity_poly.pdbx_seq_one_letter_code
_entity_poly.pdbx_strand_id
1 'polypeptide(L)' 'MPRWLLIALAFVFYAAIMAAVVAGARTLVPGFSGWMGQTFGEGVATILVFGVIGAAGLYGFWPRRPDGTMRRLRSPWD' A
#
# COMPACT_ATOMS: atom_id res chain seq x y z
N MET A 1 7.04 15.97 -17.20
CA MET A 1 5.78 15.39 -16.69
C MET A 1 5.28 16.20 -15.50
N PRO A 2 3.98 16.50 -15.41
CA PRO A 2 3.40 17.13 -14.23
C PRO A 2 3.64 16.27 -12.98
N ARG A 3 3.98 16.88 -11.85
CA ARG A 3 4.28 16.16 -10.58
C ARG A 3 3.12 15.27 -10.13
N TRP A 4 1.88 15.72 -10.30
CA TRP A 4 0.69 14.94 -9.94
C TRP A 4 0.55 13.66 -10.76
N LEU A 5 0.94 13.69 -12.04
CA LEU A 5 0.89 12.53 -12.94
C LEU A 5 1.91 11.48 -12.51
N LEU A 6 3.10 11.92 -12.09
CA LEU A 6 4.17 11.06 -11.58
C LEU A 6 3.76 10.36 -10.27
N ILE A 7 3.08 11.09 -9.38
CA ILE A 7 2.53 10.54 -8.13
C ILE A 7 1.44 9.51 -8.44
N ALA A 8 0.51 9.83 -9.35
CA ALA A 8 -0.55 8.90 -9.74
C ALA A 8 0.01 7.61 -10.36
N LEU A 9 0.99 7.73 -11.26
CA LEU A 9 1.62 6.59 -11.92
C LEU A 9 2.36 5.70 -10.90
N ALA A 10 3.07 6.31 -9.95
CA ALA A 10 3.74 5.58 -8.89
C ALA A 10 2.76 4.84 -7.98
N PHE A 11 1.61 5.45 -7.66
CA PHE A 11 0.57 4.83 -6.85
C PHE A 11 -0.04 3.62 -7.55
N VAL A 12 -0.31 3.72 -8.85
CA VAL A 12 -0.81 2.62 -9.68
C VAL A 12 0.22 1.48 -9.75
N PHE A 13 1.49 1.80 -9.99
CA PHE A 13 2.55 0.79 -10.09
C PHE A 13 2.75 0.04 -8.76
N TYR A 14 2.71 0.78 -7.66
CA TYR A 14 2.79 0.21 -6.32
C TYR A 14 1.58 -0.68 -5.99
N ALA A 15 0.36 -0.22 -6.30
CA ALA A 15 -0.85 -1.02 -6.10
C ALA A 15 -0.78 -2.33 -6.90
N ALA A 16 -0.27 -2.29 -8.13
CA ALA A 16 -0.05 -3.47 -8.95
C ALA A 16 0.97 -4.44 -8.33
N ILE A 17 2.10 -3.93 -7.81
CA ILE A 17 3.10 -4.75 -7.10
C ILE A 17 2.47 -5.42 -5.89
N MET A 18 1.72 -4.69 -5.07
CA MET A 18 1.12 -5.27 -3.88
C MET A 18 0.01 -6.27 -4.20
N ALA A 19 -0.78 -6.03 -5.24
CA ALA A 19 -1.71 -7.03 -5.75
C ALA A 19 -0.99 -8.32 -6.16
N ALA A 20 0.17 -8.21 -6.81
CA ALA A 20 1.01 -9.35 -7.16
C ALA A 20 1.59 -10.05 -5.91
N VAL A 21 2.00 -9.32 -4.88
CA VAL A 21 2.46 -9.89 -3.60
C VAL A 21 1.34 -10.68 -2.92
N VAL A 22 0.13 -10.14 -2.87
CA VAL A 22 -1.03 -10.81 -2.27
C VAL A 22 -1.43 -12.04 -3.08
N ALA A 23 -1.44 -11.94 -4.40
CA ALA A 23 -1.67 -13.09 -5.28
C ALA A 23 -0.62 -14.18 -5.04
N GLY A 24 0.66 -13.79 -4.96
CA GLY A 24 1.77 -14.68 -4.62
C GLY A 24 1.59 -15.34 -3.25
N ALA A 25 1.21 -14.58 -2.21
CA ALA A 25 0.96 -15.12 -0.88
C ALA A 25 -0.19 -16.14 -0.89
N ARG A 26 -1.26 -15.89 -1.66
CA ARG A 26 -2.38 -16.84 -1.82
C ARG A 26 -1.96 -18.14 -2.51
N THR A 27 -0.99 -18.09 -3.43
CA THR A 27 -0.54 -19.28 -4.17
C THR A 27 0.61 -20.02 -3.50
N LEU A 28 1.53 -19.30 -2.85
CA LEU A 28 2.79 -19.83 -2.35
C LEU A 28 2.73 -20.20 -0.86
N VAL A 29 1.81 -19.60 -0.09
CA VAL A 29 1.69 -19.85 1.36
C VAL A 29 0.45 -20.72 1.61
N PRO A 30 0.63 -22.03 1.90
CA PRO A 30 -0.48 -22.91 2.22
C PRO A 30 -1.23 -22.41 3.45
N GLY A 31 -2.56 -22.36 3.38
CA GLY A 31 -3.40 -21.94 4.51
C GLY A 31 -3.49 -20.43 4.74
N PHE A 32 -2.77 -19.59 3.98
CA PHE A 32 -2.86 -18.12 4.12
C PHE A 32 -4.27 -17.59 3.89
N SER A 33 -4.95 -18.05 2.83
CA SER A 33 -6.34 -17.67 2.54
C SER A 33 -7.31 -18.14 3.63
N GLY A 34 -7.12 -19.35 4.15
CA GLY A 34 -7.94 -19.90 5.24
C GLY A 34 -7.73 -19.16 6.56
N TRP A 35 -6.48 -18.88 6.92
CA TRP A 35 -6.12 -18.09 8.09
C TRP A 35 -6.70 -16.67 8.03
N MET A 36 -6.60 -15.98 6.89
CA MET A 36 -7.20 -14.66 6.72
C MET A 36 -8.72 -14.69 6.85
N GLY A 37 -9.37 -15.66 6.20
CA GLY A 37 -10.83 -15.82 6.26
C GLY A 37 -11.33 -16.11 7.68
N GLN A 38 -10.63 -16.96 8.44
CA GLN A 38 -10.99 -17.29 9.83
C GLN A 38 -10.69 -16.15 10.81
N THR A 39 -9.63 -15.39 10.59
CA THR A 39 -9.18 -14.34 11.53
C THR A 39 -9.99 -13.06 11.39
N PHE A 40 -10.37 -12.70 10.15
CA PHE A 40 -10.98 -11.40 9.88
C PHE A 40 -12.37 -11.49 9.23
N GLY A 41 -12.73 -12.64 8.64
CA GLY A 41 -13.86 -12.75 7.72
C GLY A 41 -13.48 -12.30 6.31
N GLU A 42 -14.05 -12.94 5.28
CA GLU A 42 -13.63 -12.76 3.87
C GLU A 42 -13.69 -11.30 3.38
N GLY A 43 -14.70 -10.55 3.81
CA GLY A 43 -14.86 -9.12 3.46
C GLY A 43 -13.82 -8.21 4.12
N VAL A 44 -13.51 -8.45 5.40
CA VAL A 44 -12.55 -7.62 6.16
C VAL A 44 -11.12 -7.94 5.77
N ALA A 45 -10.82 -9.20 5.42
CA ALA A 45 -9.51 -9.58 4.89
C ALA A 45 -9.15 -8.80 3.62
N THR A 46 -10.13 -8.60 2.74
CA THR A 46 -9.95 -7.78 1.53
C THR A 46 -9.69 -6.31 1.88
N ILE A 47 -10.46 -5.75 2.82
CA ILE A 47 -10.27 -4.36 3.28
C ILE A 47 -8.91 -4.18 3.97
N LEU A 48 -8.47 -5.14 4.78
CA LEU A 48 -7.16 -5.13 5.44
C LEU A 48 -6.01 -5.14 4.44
N VAL A 49 -6.11 -5.97 3.40
CA VAL A 49 -5.14 -5.97 2.31
C VAL A 49 -5.08 -4.58 1.67
N PHE A 50 -6.23 -4.00 1.27
CA PHE A 50 -6.24 -2.65 0.71
C PHE A 50 -5.76 -1.56 1.69
N GLY A 51 -6.04 -1.72 2.98
CA GLY A 51 -5.59 -0.81 4.03
C GLY A 51 -4.08 -0.85 4.23
N VAL A 52 -3.47 -2.05 4.24
CA VAL A 52 -2.01 -2.23 4.30
C VAL A 52 -1.36 -1.66 3.04
N ILE A 53 -1.95 -1.89 1.86
CA ILE A 53 -1.48 -1.29 0.60
C ILE A 53 -1.53 0.24 0.71
N GLY A 54 -2.66 0.80 1.12
CA GLY A 54 -2.82 2.25 1.29
C GLY A 54 -1.82 2.84 2.29
N ALA A 55 -1.68 2.23 3.47
CA ALA A 55 -0.78 2.70 4.52
C ALA A 55 0.69 2.59 4.10
N ALA A 56 1.12 1.47 3.51
CA ALA A 56 2.50 1.30 3.05
C ALA A 56 2.81 2.14 1.81
N GLY A 57 1.82 2.43 0.96
CA GLY A 57 1.96 3.41 -0.13
C GLY A 57 2.13 4.83 0.41
N LEU A 58 1.32 5.21 1.41
CA LEU A 58 1.44 6.48 2.10
C LEU A 58 2.81 6.63 2.78
N TYR A 59 3.26 5.61 3.51
CA TYR A 59 4.52 5.62 4.28
C TYR A 59 5.76 5.48 3.39
N GLY A 60 5.68 4.66 2.34
CA GLY A 60 6.75 4.39 1.39
C GLY A 60 7.01 5.55 0.44
N PHE A 61 5.96 6.27 0.04
CA PHE A 61 6.05 7.43 -0.84
C PHE A 61 6.07 8.77 -0.08
N TRP A 62 5.97 8.74 1.25
CA TRP A 62 6.01 9.96 2.06
C TRP A 62 7.34 10.69 1.79
N PRO A 63 7.32 11.97 1.43
CA PRO A 63 8.54 12.70 1.14
C PRO A 63 9.46 12.65 2.37
N ARG A 64 10.72 12.24 2.19
CA ARG A 64 11.71 12.19 3.26
C ARG A 64 12.67 13.37 3.17
N ARG A 65 13.17 13.80 4.32
CA ARG A 65 14.33 14.68 4.43
C ARG A 65 15.61 13.88 4.15
N PRO A 66 16.75 14.55 3.90
CA PRO A 66 18.04 13.88 3.68
C PRO A 66 18.50 13.01 4.86
N ASP A 67 18.02 13.31 6.06
CA ASP A 67 18.24 12.54 7.29
C ASP A 67 17.33 11.30 7.41
N GLY A 68 16.51 11.01 6.39
CA GLY A 68 15.59 9.87 6.36
C GLY A 68 14.28 10.10 7.13
N THR A 69 14.13 11.22 7.83
CA THR A 69 12.89 11.53 8.56
C THR A 69 11.75 11.92 7.62
N MET A 70 10.52 11.65 8.03
CA MET A 70 9.34 12.04 7.26
C MET A 70 9.19 13.56 7.21
N ARG A 71 9.06 14.10 6.01
CA ARG A 71 8.84 15.52 5.80
C ARG A 71 7.37 15.84 6.03
N ARG A 72 7.08 16.79 6.90
CA ARG A 72 5.70 17.28 7.11
C ARG A 72 5.16 17.81 5.77
N LEU A 73 3.99 17.33 5.36
CA LEU A 73 3.26 17.93 4.23
C LEU A 73 2.92 19.36 4.66
N ARG A 74 3.42 20.37 3.93
CA ARG A 74 2.96 21.75 4.11
C ARG A 74 1.52 21.82 3.59
N SER A 75 0.69 22.60 4.27
CA SER A 75 -0.66 22.89 3.80
C SER A 75 -0.58 23.47 2.38
N PRO A 76 -1.51 23.14 1.47
CA PRO A 76 -1.67 23.88 0.22
C PRO A 76 -2.05 25.36 0.46
N TRP A 77 -2.44 25.70 1.69
CA TRP A 77 -2.94 27.00 2.13
C TRP A 77 -1.94 27.79 2.99
N ASP A 78 -0.71 27.26 3.20
CA ASP A 78 0.43 27.97 3.80
C ASP A 78 1.33 28.54 2.69
#